data_AF-A0A920L2U7-F1
#
_entry.id   AF-A0A920L2U7-F1
#
_cell.length_a   1.000
_cell.length_b   1.000
_cell.length_c   1.000
_cell.angle_alpha   90.00
_cell.angle_beta   90.00
_cell.angle_gamma   90.00
#
_symmetry.space_group_name_H-M   'P 1'
#
loop_
_entity.id
_entity.type
_entity.pdbx_description
1 polymer ?
#
loop_
_entity_poly.entity_id
_entity_poly.type
_entity_poly.pdbx_seq_one_letter_code
_entity_poly.pdbx_strand_id
1 'polypeptide(L)'
;MYKKGMKSYITEKATEAMDLRNAMQMADFQKMEKVRARAEEVVEDKDTAESLKPYYNQFCKRPCFHDEYLQTFNNPNVELVDTDGKGLEEIYEGGIIFEGKNYEVDCIIFATGFEVGTDYSRRAGYQIHGVDGMTVSKKWENGLATFHGMHSRGFPNSFFFGPAQSGFTATYTYSLDEQSIHLAHILKLAKEQGVTRIEASQEAEEAWIKTIIDKARLTAEFQENCTPGYYNNEGKVNQTPQNNTYGGGPIEFFSLMKKWRSKGNLEGLELS
;
A
#
# COMPACT_ATOMS: atom_id res chain seq x y z
N MET A 1 12.72 -25.87 19.70
CA MET A 1 13.04 -24.48 20.09
C MET A 1 13.76 -23.65 19.01
N TYR A 2 14.31 -24.23 17.92
CA TYR A 2 15.05 -23.45 16.92
C TYR A 2 14.46 -23.55 15.50
N LYS A 3 13.22 -23.09 15.33
CA LYS A 3 12.67 -22.86 13.97
C LYS A 3 12.40 -21.38 13.64
N LYS A 4 12.26 -20.50 14.65
CA LYS A 4 11.87 -19.09 14.43
C LYS A 4 12.96 -18.04 14.67
N GLY A 5 14.15 -18.42 15.12
CA GLY A 5 15.22 -17.48 15.51
C GLY A 5 14.95 -16.79 16.86
N MET A 6 16.02 -16.44 17.58
CA MET A 6 15.94 -15.94 18.98
C MET A 6 15.16 -14.63 19.10
N LYS A 7 15.28 -13.72 18.11
CA LYS A 7 14.53 -12.46 18.08
C LYS A 7 13.03 -12.68 17.98
N SER A 8 12.58 -13.53 17.06
CA SER A 8 11.15 -13.83 16.90
C SER A 8 10.59 -14.56 18.10
N TYR A 9 11.35 -15.49 18.69
CA TYR A 9 10.95 -16.19 19.92
C TYR A 9 10.75 -15.22 21.10
N ILE A 10 11.72 -14.31 21.33
CA ILE A 10 11.62 -13.31 22.39
C ILE A 10 10.47 -12.33 22.11
N THR A 11 10.29 -11.92 20.85
CA THR A 11 9.20 -11.02 20.45
C THR A 11 7.84 -11.67 20.65
N GLU A 12 7.67 -12.95 20.25
CA GLU A 12 6.43 -13.72 20.48
C GLU A 12 6.15 -13.86 21.98
N LYS A 13 7.14 -14.30 22.75
CA LYS A 13 7.05 -14.40 24.22
C LYS A 13 6.68 -13.08 24.89
N ALA A 14 7.28 -11.97 24.45
CA ALA A 14 6.97 -10.65 24.98
C ALA A 14 5.57 -10.20 24.57
N THR A 15 5.16 -10.46 23.32
CA THR A 15 3.81 -10.15 22.81
C THR A 15 2.74 -10.91 23.57
N GLU A 16 2.96 -12.19 23.85
CA GLU A 16 2.09 -13.03 24.67
C GLU A 16 2.06 -12.57 26.13
N ALA A 17 3.24 -12.34 26.73
CA ALA A 17 3.34 -11.91 28.13
C ALA A 17 2.73 -10.52 28.39
N MET A 18 2.67 -9.66 27.37
CA MET A 18 2.11 -8.31 27.46
C MET A 18 0.67 -8.21 26.92
N ASP A 19 0.05 -9.32 26.49
CA ASP A 19 -1.28 -9.37 25.87
C ASP A 19 -1.49 -8.31 24.76
N LEU A 20 -0.43 -8.02 24.01
CA LEU A 20 -0.39 -6.89 23.07
C LEU A 20 -1.39 -7.05 21.93
N ARG A 21 -1.68 -8.28 21.50
CA ARG A 21 -2.67 -8.55 20.43
C ARG A 21 -4.08 -8.19 20.87
N ASN A 22 -4.47 -8.60 22.07
CA ASN A 22 -5.78 -8.26 22.62
C ASN A 22 -5.90 -6.75 22.86
N ALA A 23 -4.85 -6.11 23.40
CA ALA A 23 -4.83 -4.67 23.58
C ALA A 23 -5.02 -3.91 22.23
N MET A 24 -4.36 -4.36 21.17
CA MET A 24 -4.56 -3.81 19.82
C MET A 24 -5.98 -4.04 19.31
N GLN A 25 -6.53 -5.25 19.47
CA GLN A 25 -7.89 -5.57 19.05
C GLN A 25 -8.94 -4.75 19.82
N MET A 26 -8.74 -4.55 21.12
CA MET A 26 -9.62 -3.72 21.94
C MET A 26 -9.55 -2.25 21.57
N ALA A 27 -8.36 -1.74 21.23
CA ALA A 27 -8.21 -0.38 20.72
C ALA A 27 -8.91 -0.19 19.37
N ASP A 28 -8.78 -1.16 18.46
CA ASP A 28 -9.48 -1.20 17.18
C ASP A 28 -11.00 -1.22 17.39
N PHE A 29 -11.50 -2.15 18.22
CA PHE A 29 -12.92 -2.25 18.59
C PHE A 29 -13.47 -0.93 19.13
N GLN A 30 -12.80 -0.33 20.12
CA GLN A 30 -13.22 0.95 20.70
C GLN A 30 -13.25 2.07 19.66
N LYS A 31 -12.31 2.07 18.71
CA LYS A 31 -12.26 3.09 17.65
C LYS A 31 -13.37 2.87 16.62
N MET A 32 -13.60 1.62 16.20
CA MET A 32 -14.64 1.30 15.23
C MET A 32 -16.04 1.49 15.81
N GLU A 33 -16.27 1.21 17.09
CA GLU A 33 -17.52 1.56 17.78
C GLU A 33 -17.79 3.08 17.77
N LYS A 34 -16.76 3.91 17.97
CA LYS A 34 -16.93 5.37 17.84
C LYS A 34 -17.29 5.80 16.42
N VAL A 35 -16.78 5.11 15.40
CA VAL A 35 -17.13 5.38 13.99
C VAL A 35 -18.58 4.98 13.72
N ARG A 36 -19.00 3.79 14.19
CA ARG A 36 -20.38 3.31 14.05
C ARG A 36 -21.39 4.17 14.80
N ALA A 37 -21.06 4.58 16.03
CA ALA A 37 -21.89 5.47 16.84
C ALA A 37 -22.12 6.83 16.16
N ARG A 38 -21.12 7.36 15.44
CA ARG A 38 -21.27 8.61 14.68
C ARG A 38 -22.30 8.48 13.55
N ALA A 39 -22.37 7.35 12.85
CA ALA A 39 -23.40 7.12 11.84
C ALA A 39 -24.80 7.10 12.47
N GLU A 40 -24.96 6.35 13.57
CA GLU A 40 -26.22 6.28 14.34
C GLU A 40 -26.67 7.65 14.90
N GLU A 41 -25.74 8.49 15.35
CA GLU A 41 -26.05 9.79 15.93
C GLU A 41 -26.47 10.83 14.87
N VAL A 42 -25.87 10.76 13.68
CA VAL A 42 -26.00 11.82 12.65
C VAL A 42 -27.12 11.53 11.65
N VAL A 43 -27.37 10.26 11.33
CA VAL A 43 -28.35 9.86 10.30
C VAL A 43 -29.70 9.56 10.96
N GLU A 44 -30.76 10.23 10.52
CA GLU A 44 -32.09 10.18 11.16
C GLU A 44 -32.83 8.87 10.87
N ASP A 45 -32.69 8.34 9.65
CA ASP A 45 -33.25 7.04 9.26
C ASP A 45 -32.38 5.89 9.78
N LYS A 46 -32.97 5.00 10.59
CA LYS A 46 -32.22 3.95 11.30
C LYS A 46 -31.66 2.88 10.38
N ASP A 47 -32.39 2.52 9.33
CA ASP A 47 -31.96 1.49 8.39
C ASP A 47 -30.79 2.02 7.55
N THR A 48 -30.87 3.27 7.09
CA THR A 48 -29.78 3.97 6.41
C THR A 48 -28.56 4.12 7.33
N ALA A 49 -28.76 4.49 8.59
CA ALA A 49 -27.68 4.62 9.57
C ALA A 49 -26.96 3.28 9.79
N GLU A 50 -27.70 2.18 9.89
CA GLU A 50 -27.15 0.83 10.03
C GLU A 50 -26.34 0.41 8.79
N SER A 51 -26.86 0.61 7.59
CA SER A 51 -26.15 0.31 6.34
C SER A 51 -24.87 1.12 6.15
N LEU A 52 -24.76 2.31 6.76
CA LEU A 52 -23.55 3.14 6.72
C LEU A 52 -22.47 2.71 7.74
N LYS A 53 -22.77 1.77 8.65
CA LYS A 53 -21.82 1.32 9.67
C LYS A 53 -20.79 0.35 9.07
N PRO A 54 -19.48 0.65 9.16
CA PRO A 54 -18.46 -0.28 8.70
C PRO A 54 -18.25 -1.42 9.70
N TYR A 55 -18.35 -2.66 9.22
CA TYR A 55 -18.10 -3.89 9.98
C TYR A 55 -16.80 -4.58 9.55
N TYR A 56 -15.69 -3.87 9.73
CA TYR A 56 -14.32 -4.37 9.50
C TYR A 56 -13.33 -3.68 10.46
N ASN A 57 -12.11 -4.20 10.59
CA ASN A 57 -11.06 -3.56 11.42
C ASN A 57 -10.56 -2.25 10.80
N GLN A 58 -10.16 -1.25 11.61
CA GLN A 58 -9.88 0.13 11.21
C GLN A 58 -8.92 0.29 10.02
N PHE A 59 -7.97 -0.63 9.85
CA PHE A 59 -6.97 -0.59 8.77
C PHE A 59 -7.18 -1.63 7.67
N CYS A 60 -8.35 -2.24 7.58
CA CYS A 60 -8.76 -3.01 6.41
C CYS A 60 -9.01 -2.11 5.18
N LYS A 61 -9.33 -0.84 5.41
CA LYS A 61 -9.53 0.19 4.39
C LYS A 61 -8.82 1.48 4.81
N ARG A 62 -8.64 2.41 3.87
CA ARG A 62 -8.15 3.74 4.20
C ARG A 62 -9.25 4.52 4.94
N PRO A 63 -8.98 5.09 6.12
CA PRO A 63 -9.95 5.94 6.80
C PRO A 63 -10.31 7.16 5.94
N CYS A 64 -11.61 7.45 5.85
CA CYS A 64 -12.15 8.64 5.21
C CYS A 64 -12.61 9.64 6.28
N PHE A 65 -12.48 10.92 5.98
CA PHE A 65 -12.86 12.01 6.86
C PHE A 65 -13.73 12.97 6.06
N HIS A 66 -14.96 13.21 6.52
CA HIS A 66 -15.87 14.16 5.91
C HIS A 66 -16.84 14.67 6.97
N ASP A 67 -17.05 15.98 7.01
CA ASP A 67 -17.87 16.59 8.05
C ASP A 67 -19.36 16.60 7.70
N GLU A 68 -19.69 16.44 6.41
CA GLU A 68 -21.07 16.55 5.88
C GLU A 68 -21.60 15.27 5.20
N TYR A 69 -20.81 14.21 5.05
CA TYR A 69 -21.19 13.04 4.22
C TYR A 69 -22.37 12.28 4.82
N LEU A 70 -22.36 12.09 6.15
CA LEU A 70 -23.44 11.40 6.84
C LEU A 70 -24.73 12.22 6.85
N GLN A 71 -24.62 13.54 7.05
CA GLN A 71 -25.74 14.48 7.06
C GLN A 71 -26.45 14.53 5.70
N THR A 72 -25.74 14.27 4.60
CA THR A 72 -26.32 14.22 3.26
C THR A 72 -27.50 13.25 3.16
N PHE A 73 -27.46 12.13 3.91
CA PHE A 73 -28.52 11.11 3.90
C PHE A 73 -29.81 11.52 4.63
N ASN A 74 -29.84 12.66 5.31
CA ASN A 74 -31.06 13.22 5.89
C ASN A 74 -31.83 14.11 4.89
N ASN A 75 -31.27 14.36 3.70
CA ASN A 75 -31.97 15.14 2.69
C ASN A 75 -33.03 14.28 1.99
N PRO A 76 -34.25 14.79 1.77
CA PRO A 76 -35.35 14.01 1.19
C PRO A 76 -35.13 13.61 -0.28
N ASN A 77 -34.10 14.13 -0.94
CA ASN A 77 -33.71 13.81 -2.32
C ASN A 77 -32.51 12.87 -2.42
N VAL A 78 -32.11 12.24 -1.30
CA VAL A 78 -30.99 11.28 -1.25
C VAL A 78 -31.52 9.94 -0.76
N GLU A 79 -31.28 8.89 -1.54
CA GLU A 79 -31.59 7.50 -1.18
C GLU A 79 -30.28 6.71 -1.12
N LEU A 80 -30.03 6.01 -0.01
CA LEU A 80 -28.98 5.00 0.06
C LEU A 80 -29.54 3.67 -0.44
N VAL A 81 -28.91 3.11 -1.47
CA VAL A 81 -29.20 1.75 -1.93
C VAL A 81 -28.07 0.84 -1.46
N ASP A 82 -28.29 0.14 -0.35
CA ASP A 82 -27.35 -0.87 0.16
C ASP A 82 -27.38 -2.11 -0.72
N THR A 83 -26.20 -2.58 -1.14
CA THR A 83 -26.07 -3.73 -2.04
C THR A 83 -25.80 -5.04 -1.30
N ASP A 84 -25.79 -5.04 0.04
CA ASP A 84 -25.47 -6.21 0.87
C ASP A 84 -24.12 -6.85 0.45
N GLY A 85 -23.18 -5.99 0.06
CA GLY A 85 -21.85 -6.39 -0.43
C GLY A 85 -21.81 -7.11 -1.80
N LYS A 86 -22.95 -7.24 -2.50
CA LYS A 86 -23.04 -7.95 -3.80
C LYS A 86 -22.67 -7.07 -5.00
N GLY A 87 -22.78 -5.75 -4.85
CA GLY A 87 -22.70 -4.82 -5.97
C GLY A 87 -23.96 -4.83 -6.84
N LEU A 88 -23.96 -4.01 -7.90
CA LEU A 88 -25.07 -3.93 -8.86
C LEU A 88 -25.10 -5.12 -9.83
N GLU A 89 -26.27 -5.41 -10.39
CA GLU A 89 -26.45 -6.52 -11.35
C GLU A 89 -26.08 -6.09 -12.77
N GLU A 90 -26.64 -4.97 -13.22
CA GLU A 90 -26.48 -4.49 -14.60
C GLU A 90 -26.60 -2.95 -14.68
N ILE A 91 -25.93 -2.37 -15.66
CA ILE A 91 -26.19 -1.02 -16.14
C ILE A 91 -26.86 -1.16 -17.50
N TYR A 92 -28.05 -0.57 -17.65
CA TYR A 92 -28.81 -0.55 -18.90
C TYR A 92 -28.98 0.88 -19.40
N GLU A 93 -29.57 1.05 -20.58
CA GLU A 93 -29.70 2.37 -21.24
C GLU A 93 -30.37 3.44 -20.35
N GLY A 94 -31.34 3.04 -19.51
CA GLY A 94 -32.08 3.94 -18.62
C GLY A 94 -31.54 4.05 -17.19
N GLY A 95 -30.53 3.25 -16.80
CA GLY A 95 -29.98 3.31 -15.43
C GLY A 95 -29.37 2.02 -14.90
N ILE A 96 -29.67 1.67 -13.65
CA ILE A 96 -29.06 0.55 -12.90
C ILE A 96 -30.12 -0.49 -12.53
N ILE A 97 -29.76 -1.77 -12.59
CA ILE A 97 -30.56 -2.88 -12.05
C ILE A 97 -29.90 -3.42 -10.79
N PHE A 98 -30.69 -3.56 -9.72
CA PHE A 98 -30.28 -4.20 -8.48
C PHE A 98 -31.50 -4.86 -7.80
N GLU A 99 -31.37 -6.12 -7.41
CA GLU A 99 -32.43 -6.98 -6.85
C GLU A 99 -33.70 -7.02 -7.73
N GLY A 100 -33.50 -7.06 -9.05
CA GLY A 100 -34.59 -7.03 -10.03
C GLY A 100 -35.40 -5.72 -10.07
N LYS A 101 -34.98 -4.67 -9.35
CA LYS A 101 -35.55 -3.32 -9.44
C LYS A 101 -34.73 -2.47 -10.41
N ASN A 102 -35.44 -1.71 -11.24
CA ASN A 102 -34.86 -0.72 -12.13
C ASN A 102 -34.77 0.63 -11.40
N TYR A 103 -33.57 1.18 -11.32
CA TYR A 103 -33.29 2.52 -10.84
C TYR A 103 -33.00 3.39 -12.06
N GLU A 104 -34.01 4.14 -12.52
CA GLU A 104 -33.88 5.08 -13.63
C GLU A 104 -33.09 6.32 -13.19
N VAL A 105 -32.08 6.71 -13.97
CA VAL A 105 -31.22 7.86 -13.68
C VAL A 105 -30.81 8.58 -14.94
N ASP A 106 -30.73 9.91 -14.88
CA ASP A 106 -30.24 10.74 -15.99
C ASP A 106 -28.70 10.73 -16.10
N CYS A 107 -28.00 10.42 -15.01
CA CYS A 107 -26.55 10.47 -14.93
C CYS A 107 -26.00 9.41 -13.95
N ILE A 108 -24.93 8.72 -14.35
CA ILE A 108 -24.18 7.79 -13.51
C ILE A 108 -22.80 8.37 -13.24
N ILE A 109 -22.44 8.49 -11.96
CA ILE A 109 -21.11 8.94 -11.52
C ILE A 109 -20.30 7.72 -11.06
N PHE A 110 -19.19 7.43 -11.73
CA PHE A 110 -18.28 6.35 -11.35
C PHE A 110 -17.28 6.78 -10.27
N ALA A 111 -17.64 6.55 -9.01
CA ALA A 111 -16.76 6.71 -7.84
C ALA A 111 -16.13 5.37 -7.40
N THR A 112 -15.73 4.53 -8.36
CA THR A 112 -15.38 3.10 -8.16
C THR A 112 -13.90 2.83 -7.85
N GLY A 113 -13.09 3.87 -7.61
CA GLY A 113 -11.71 3.75 -7.19
C GLY A 113 -10.70 3.63 -8.34
N PHE A 114 -9.54 3.02 -8.05
CA PHE A 114 -8.38 2.96 -8.95
C PHE A 114 -7.72 1.58 -8.94
N GLU A 115 -6.99 1.28 -10.00
CA GLU A 115 -6.15 0.09 -10.08
C GLU A 115 -4.83 0.28 -9.28
N VAL A 116 -4.54 -0.61 -8.32
CA VAL A 116 -3.37 -0.49 -7.42
C VAL A 116 -2.44 -1.73 -7.47
N GLY A 117 -3.01 -2.93 -7.62
CA GLY A 117 -2.29 -4.21 -7.47
C GLY A 117 -1.76 -4.85 -8.76
N THR A 118 -1.74 -4.12 -9.87
CA THR A 118 -1.30 -4.66 -11.16
C THR A 118 0.19 -4.46 -11.42
N ASP A 119 0.66 -5.13 -12.47
CA ASP A 119 2.03 -5.01 -12.99
C ASP A 119 2.44 -3.53 -13.17
N TYR A 120 3.72 -3.24 -12.93
CA TYR A 120 4.24 -1.88 -12.99
C TYR A 120 4.01 -1.23 -14.36
N SER A 121 4.28 -1.93 -15.46
CA SER A 121 4.14 -1.37 -16.80
C SER A 121 2.69 -1.01 -17.14
N ARG A 122 1.72 -1.82 -16.65
CA ARG A 122 0.29 -1.52 -16.77
C ARG A 122 -0.10 -0.26 -16.03
N ARG A 123 0.40 -0.06 -14.80
CA ARG A 123 0.12 1.16 -14.01
C ARG A 123 0.84 2.39 -14.57
N ALA A 124 2.04 2.21 -15.13
CA ALA A 124 2.82 3.28 -15.73
C ALA A 124 2.27 3.70 -17.12
N GLY A 125 1.55 2.81 -17.81
CA GLY A 125 1.05 3.03 -19.17
C GLY A 125 2.13 2.87 -20.25
N TYR A 126 3.32 2.38 -19.91
CA TYR A 126 4.42 2.14 -20.83
C TYR A 126 5.34 1.02 -20.34
N GLN A 127 6.09 0.44 -21.27
CA GLN A 127 7.09 -0.60 -20.99
C GLN A 127 8.48 0.02 -20.88
N ILE A 128 9.21 -0.32 -19.81
CA ILE A 128 10.64 0.02 -19.69
C ILE A 128 11.46 -1.16 -20.21
N HIS A 129 12.37 -0.86 -21.13
CA HIS A 129 13.38 -1.79 -21.65
C HIS A 129 14.75 -1.37 -21.13
N GLY A 130 15.43 -2.31 -20.49
CA GLY A 130 16.79 -2.16 -19.97
C GLY A 130 17.84 -2.70 -20.94
N VAL A 131 18.99 -3.05 -20.38
CA VAL A 131 20.12 -3.67 -21.09
C VAL A 131 19.68 -4.99 -21.74
N ASP A 132 20.19 -5.27 -22.95
CA ASP A 132 19.90 -6.47 -23.75
C ASP A 132 18.40 -6.71 -24.01
N GLY A 133 17.58 -5.66 -23.96
CA GLY A 133 16.14 -5.72 -24.21
C GLY A 133 15.31 -6.27 -23.05
N MET A 134 15.91 -6.51 -21.88
CA MET A 134 15.20 -6.96 -20.68
C MET A 134 14.07 -6.00 -20.31
N THR A 135 12.85 -6.48 -20.17
CA THR A 135 11.70 -5.66 -19.76
C THR A 135 11.57 -5.65 -18.24
N VAL A 136 11.14 -4.52 -17.65
CA VAL A 136 10.92 -4.44 -16.19
C VAL A 136 9.87 -5.46 -15.72
N SER A 137 8.85 -5.72 -16.54
CA SER A 137 7.80 -6.69 -16.26
C SER A 137 8.35 -8.12 -16.24
N LYS A 138 9.32 -8.44 -17.13
CA LYS A 138 10.04 -9.73 -17.09
C LYS A 138 10.95 -9.83 -15.88
N LYS A 139 11.71 -8.77 -15.57
CA LYS A 139 12.62 -8.72 -14.41
C LYS A 139 11.88 -8.95 -13.09
N TRP A 140 10.65 -8.44 -12.96
CA TRP A 140 9.87 -8.50 -11.71
C TRP A 140 8.77 -9.58 -11.70
N GLU A 141 8.70 -10.44 -12.72
CA GLU A 141 7.65 -11.46 -12.83
C GLU A 141 7.61 -12.44 -11.63
N ASN A 142 8.77 -12.71 -11.03
CA ASN A 142 8.94 -13.63 -9.89
C ASN A 142 9.15 -12.89 -8.56
N GLY A 143 8.94 -11.58 -8.53
CA GLY A 143 9.14 -10.73 -7.37
C GLY A 143 9.99 -9.51 -7.66
N LEU A 144 9.71 -8.42 -6.95
CA LEU A 144 10.41 -7.16 -7.10
C LEU A 144 11.89 -7.30 -6.73
N ALA A 145 12.76 -6.80 -7.60
CA ALA A 145 14.19 -6.79 -7.39
C ALA A 145 14.67 -5.36 -7.55
N THR A 146 15.08 -4.75 -6.44
CA THR A 146 15.57 -3.37 -6.41
C THR A 146 16.69 -3.21 -5.39
N PHE A 147 17.41 -2.10 -5.49
CA PHE A 147 18.22 -1.54 -4.42
C PHE A 147 17.54 -0.28 -3.89
N HIS A 148 17.28 -0.25 -2.57
CA HIS A 148 16.55 0.81 -1.84
C HIS A 148 15.14 1.13 -2.37
N GLY A 149 14.54 0.25 -3.17
CA GLY A 149 13.25 0.50 -3.83
C GLY A 149 13.32 1.42 -5.05
N MET A 150 14.52 1.91 -5.41
CA MET A 150 14.68 3.00 -6.39
C MET A 150 15.51 2.64 -7.61
N HIS A 151 16.38 1.65 -7.51
CA HIS A 151 17.23 1.19 -8.61
C HIS A 151 16.96 -0.28 -8.89
N SER A 152 17.02 -0.71 -10.15
CA SER A 152 16.90 -2.11 -10.54
C SER A 152 18.05 -2.45 -11.47
N ARG A 153 18.78 -3.53 -11.19
CA ARG A 153 19.90 -3.96 -12.03
C ARG A 153 19.38 -4.42 -13.39
N GLY A 154 20.09 -4.03 -14.45
CA GLY A 154 19.67 -4.13 -15.84
C GLY A 154 19.01 -2.86 -16.36
N PHE A 155 18.74 -1.86 -15.51
CA PHE A 155 18.03 -0.62 -15.87
C PHE A 155 18.85 0.62 -15.46
N PRO A 156 20.04 0.85 -16.05
CA PRO A 156 20.89 1.98 -15.70
C PRO A 156 20.18 3.31 -15.95
N ASN A 157 20.42 4.28 -15.07
CA ASN A 157 19.79 5.61 -15.08
C ASN A 157 18.24 5.62 -15.07
N SER A 158 17.61 4.50 -14.73
CA SER A 158 16.19 4.42 -14.42
C SER A 158 16.00 4.50 -12.91
N PHE A 159 15.12 5.40 -12.46
CA PHE A 159 14.85 5.62 -11.05
C PHE A 159 13.37 5.41 -10.77
N PHE A 160 13.06 4.46 -9.90
CA PHE A 160 11.69 4.08 -9.55
C PHE A 160 11.28 4.79 -8.27
N PHE A 161 10.07 5.35 -8.27
CA PHE A 161 9.48 6.02 -7.10
C PHE A 161 8.26 5.25 -6.64
N GLY A 162 8.03 5.26 -5.33
CA GLY A 162 6.90 4.58 -4.70
C GLY A 162 7.30 3.72 -3.50
N PRO A 163 6.33 3.03 -2.89
CA PRO A 163 6.54 2.36 -1.60
C PRO A 163 7.16 0.96 -1.73
N ALA A 164 7.20 0.40 -2.95
CA ALA A 164 7.61 -0.97 -3.19
C ALA A 164 9.09 -1.13 -2.83
N GLN A 165 9.43 -2.06 -1.94
CA GLN A 165 10.76 -2.19 -1.32
C GLN A 165 11.32 -0.88 -0.74
N SER A 166 10.45 0.07 -0.36
CA SER A 166 10.78 1.40 0.18
C SER A 166 9.92 1.72 1.42
N GLY A 167 10.04 2.93 1.97
CA GLY A 167 9.25 3.39 3.11
C GLY A 167 7.82 3.79 2.74
N PHE A 168 6.83 3.13 3.33
CA PHE A 168 5.40 3.49 3.18
C PHE A 168 4.93 4.45 4.28
N THR A 169 4.25 5.51 3.86
CA THR A 169 3.62 6.49 4.76
C THR A 169 2.17 6.75 4.32
N ALA A 170 1.31 7.14 5.25
CA ALA A 170 -0.03 7.65 4.90
C ALA A 170 0.05 8.99 4.14
N THR A 171 1.14 9.74 4.32
CA THR A 171 1.44 11.00 3.65
C THR A 171 2.37 10.77 2.47
N TYR A 172 1.82 10.31 1.35
CA TYR A 172 2.60 9.91 0.16
C TYR A 172 3.58 10.97 -0.34
N THR A 173 3.21 12.25 -0.23
CA THR A 173 4.07 13.39 -0.61
C THR A 173 5.36 13.44 0.20
N TYR A 174 5.32 13.05 1.49
CA TYR A 174 6.52 12.98 2.33
C TYR A 174 7.46 11.86 1.87
N SER A 175 6.93 10.68 1.54
CA SER A 175 7.74 9.59 0.96
C SER A 175 8.40 10.01 -0.37
N LEU A 176 7.67 10.74 -1.23
CA LEU A 176 8.21 11.22 -2.50
C LEU A 176 9.30 12.28 -2.31
N ASP A 177 9.18 13.17 -1.32
CA ASP A 177 10.21 14.15 -0.99
C ASP A 177 11.50 13.47 -0.49
N GLU A 178 11.39 12.51 0.43
CA GLU A 178 12.55 11.73 0.91
C GLU A 178 13.26 10.97 -0.23
N GLN A 179 12.50 10.39 -1.17
CA GLN A 179 13.05 9.76 -2.37
C GLN A 179 13.71 10.78 -3.31
N SER A 180 13.11 11.96 -3.48
CA SER A 180 13.65 13.04 -4.31
C SER A 180 14.97 13.58 -3.75
N ILE A 181 15.05 13.80 -2.44
CA ILE A 181 16.29 14.16 -1.74
C ILE A 181 17.34 13.07 -1.92
N HIS A 182 16.94 11.79 -1.88
CA HIS A 182 17.85 10.68 -2.08
C HIS A 182 18.45 10.67 -3.49
N LEU A 183 17.60 10.76 -4.50
CA LEU A 183 18.04 10.77 -5.90
C LEU A 183 18.88 12.02 -6.21
N ALA A 184 18.47 13.20 -5.75
CA ALA A 184 19.21 14.44 -5.97
C ALA A 184 20.64 14.38 -5.40
N HIS A 185 20.81 13.73 -4.23
CA HIS A 185 22.14 13.49 -3.66
C HIS A 185 23.00 12.58 -4.56
N ILE A 186 22.43 11.48 -5.08
CA ILE A 186 23.14 10.56 -5.98
C ILE A 186 23.54 11.28 -7.27
N LEU A 187 22.61 11.99 -7.91
CA LEU A 187 22.87 12.72 -9.16
C LEU A 187 23.91 13.83 -8.98
N LYS A 188 23.91 14.52 -7.84
CA LYS A 188 24.93 15.51 -7.51
C LYS A 188 26.32 14.88 -7.50
N LEU A 189 26.51 13.78 -6.76
CA LEU A 189 27.81 13.12 -6.65
C LEU A 189 28.25 12.50 -7.98
N ALA A 190 27.33 11.87 -8.72
CA ALA A 190 27.63 11.35 -10.06
C ALA A 190 28.11 12.47 -11.00
N LYS A 191 27.45 13.64 -10.99
CA LYS A 191 27.86 14.80 -11.78
C LYS A 191 29.24 15.33 -11.37
N GLU A 192 29.51 15.42 -10.07
CA GLU A 192 30.81 15.86 -9.54
C GLU A 192 31.95 14.88 -9.92
N GLN A 193 31.64 13.59 -10.04
CA GLN A 193 32.58 12.54 -10.44
C GLN A 193 32.69 12.34 -11.95
N GLY A 194 31.87 13.04 -12.76
CA GLY A 194 31.83 12.86 -14.21
C GLY A 194 31.24 11.53 -14.67
N VAL A 195 30.48 10.86 -13.81
CA VAL A 195 29.82 9.57 -14.07
C VAL A 195 28.59 9.80 -14.96
N THR A 196 28.37 8.91 -15.92
CA THR A 196 27.25 8.98 -16.86
C THR A 196 26.30 7.78 -16.77
N ARG A 197 26.71 6.73 -16.07
CA ARG A 197 25.96 5.50 -15.85
C ARG A 197 25.87 5.19 -14.36
N ILE A 198 24.65 5.10 -13.85
CA ILE A 198 24.34 4.73 -12.46
C ILE A 198 23.48 3.47 -12.49
N GLU A 199 23.93 2.41 -11.86
CA GLU A 199 23.19 1.15 -11.77
C GLU A 199 23.35 0.51 -10.39
N ALA A 200 22.36 -0.25 -9.93
CA ALA A 200 22.53 -1.09 -8.75
C ALA A 200 23.50 -2.24 -9.02
N SER A 201 24.45 -2.48 -8.13
CA SER A 201 25.25 -3.70 -8.19
C SER A 201 24.38 -4.94 -7.92
N GLN A 202 24.83 -6.10 -8.39
CA GLN A 202 24.10 -7.35 -8.15
C GLN A 202 24.01 -7.65 -6.65
N GLU A 203 25.12 -7.48 -5.93
CA GLU A 203 25.21 -7.74 -4.50
C GLU A 203 24.29 -6.81 -3.70
N ALA A 204 24.18 -5.54 -4.10
CA ALA A 204 23.34 -4.56 -3.43
C ALA A 204 21.84 -4.86 -3.62
N GLU A 205 21.43 -5.24 -4.83
CA GLU A 205 20.06 -5.67 -5.13
C GLU A 205 19.69 -6.94 -4.34
N GLU A 206 20.54 -7.97 -4.38
CA GLU A 206 20.31 -9.23 -3.65
C GLU A 206 20.26 -9.01 -2.13
N ALA A 207 21.18 -8.21 -1.58
CA ALA A 207 21.20 -7.87 -0.16
C ALA A 207 19.96 -7.07 0.26
N TRP A 208 19.46 -6.19 -0.61
CA TRP A 208 18.25 -5.42 -0.35
C TRP A 208 17.00 -6.30 -0.37
N ILE A 209 16.86 -7.19 -1.36
CA ILE A 209 15.79 -8.19 -1.42
C ILE A 209 15.76 -9.01 -0.13
N LYS A 210 16.92 -9.50 0.31
CA LYS A 210 17.03 -10.24 1.58
C LYS A 210 16.58 -9.39 2.76
N THR A 211 16.96 -8.11 2.81
CA THR A 211 16.53 -7.17 3.86
C THR A 211 15.01 -7.00 3.87
N ILE A 212 14.38 -6.87 2.70
CA ILE A 212 12.92 -6.76 2.58
C ILE A 212 12.24 -8.04 3.09
N ILE A 213 12.71 -9.21 2.66
CA ILE A 213 12.15 -10.50 3.10
C ILE A 213 12.31 -10.68 4.62
N ASP A 214 13.51 -10.41 5.17
CA ASP A 214 13.80 -10.56 6.60
C ASP A 214 12.99 -9.60 7.49
N LYS A 215 12.68 -8.40 6.98
CA LYS A 215 11.91 -7.39 7.70
C LYS A 215 10.43 -7.43 7.38
N ALA A 216 10.00 -8.22 6.41
CA ALA A 216 8.61 -8.26 5.96
C ALA A 216 7.70 -8.46 7.17
N ARG A 217 6.77 -7.53 7.37
CA ARG A 217 5.73 -7.70 8.38
C ARG A 217 4.81 -8.80 7.89
N LEU A 218 4.49 -9.75 8.77
CA LEU A 218 3.44 -10.72 8.52
C LEU A 218 2.09 -10.02 8.66
N THR A 219 1.71 -9.24 7.65
CA THR A 219 0.39 -8.60 7.56
C THR A 219 -0.65 -9.51 6.95
N ALA A 220 -0.24 -10.68 6.43
CA ALA A 220 -1.11 -11.62 5.75
C ALA A 220 -2.31 -12.03 6.62
N GLU A 221 -2.07 -12.46 7.86
CA GLU A 221 -3.14 -12.83 8.80
C GLU A 221 -4.13 -11.68 9.04
N PHE A 222 -3.64 -10.44 9.20
CA PHE A 222 -4.51 -9.28 9.34
C PHE A 222 -5.32 -9.02 8.05
N GLN A 223 -4.68 -9.09 6.88
CA GLN A 223 -5.29 -8.83 5.59
C GLN A 223 -6.29 -9.93 5.16
N GLU A 224 -6.08 -11.17 5.58
CA GLU A 224 -7.00 -12.29 5.39
C GLU A 224 -8.29 -12.12 6.19
N ASN A 225 -8.21 -11.49 7.37
CA ASN A 225 -9.37 -11.14 8.20
C ASN A 225 -10.08 -9.85 7.75
N CYS A 226 -9.61 -9.20 6.69
CA CYS A 226 -10.22 -7.99 6.15
C CYS A 226 -11.21 -8.30 5.02
N THR A 227 -12.29 -7.54 4.97
CA THR A 227 -13.19 -7.50 3.81
C THR A 227 -12.40 -7.16 2.52
N PRO A 228 -12.76 -7.73 1.35
CA PRO A 228 -12.08 -7.48 0.07
C PRO A 228 -11.90 -6.00 -0.22
N GLY A 229 -10.69 -5.60 -0.63
CA GLY A 229 -10.36 -4.25 -1.10
C GLY A 229 -8.94 -4.13 -1.64
N TYR A 230 -8.56 -2.93 -2.10
CA TYR A 230 -7.25 -2.72 -2.71
C TYR A 230 -6.05 -2.97 -1.76
N TYR A 231 -6.24 -2.89 -0.43
CA TYR A 231 -5.19 -3.24 0.55
C TYR A 231 -4.87 -4.74 0.60
N ASN A 232 -5.81 -5.61 0.25
CA ASN A 232 -5.63 -7.06 0.22
C ASN A 232 -5.89 -7.67 -1.16
N ASN A 233 -5.86 -6.84 -2.21
CA ASN A 233 -6.09 -7.22 -3.61
C ASN A 233 -7.39 -8.02 -3.79
N GLU A 234 -8.49 -7.48 -3.27
CA GLU A 234 -9.81 -8.11 -3.29
C GLU A 234 -9.80 -9.52 -2.67
N GLY A 235 -9.13 -9.65 -1.51
CA GLY A 235 -8.96 -10.91 -0.78
C GLY A 235 -7.82 -11.80 -1.29
N LYS A 236 -7.17 -11.46 -2.41
CA LYS A 236 -6.01 -12.19 -2.96
C LYS A 236 -4.71 -11.68 -2.35
N VAL A 237 -4.55 -11.90 -1.04
CA VAL A 237 -3.43 -11.42 -0.23
C VAL A 237 -2.09 -11.77 -0.88
N ASN A 238 -1.20 -10.80 -0.95
CA ASN A 238 0.16 -10.99 -1.45
C ASN A 238 0.97 -11.84 -0.47
N GLN A 239 1.30 -13.07 -0.88
CA GLN A 239 2.08 -14.00 -0.08
C GLN A 239 3.58 -13.92 -0.35
N THR A 240 4.04 -13.08 -1.29
CA THR A 240 5.45 -12.94 -1.65
C THR A 240 6.09 -11.81 -0.81
N PRO A 241 6.90 -12.12 0.22
CA PRO A 241 7.44 -11.09 1.12
C PRO A 241 8.31 -10.05 0.41
N GLN A 242 8.98 -10.47 -0.67
CA GLN A 242 9.81 -9.64 -1.53
C GLN A 242 9.05 -8.47 -2.19
N ASN A 243 7.74 -8.60 -2.37
CA ASN A 243 6.89 -7.58 -3.00
C ASN A 243 6.38 -6.53 -2.01
N ASN A 244 6.80 -6.60 -0.73
CA ASN A 244 6.36 -5.68 0.29
C ASN A 244 7.18 -4.38 0.33
N THR A 245 6.66 -3.46 1.15
CA THR A 245 7.37 -2.27 1.59
C THR A 245 8.40 -2.64 2.67
N TYR A 246 9.30 -1.71 3.00
CA TYR A 246 10.28 -1.91 4.07
C TYR A 246 9.59 -2.07 5.43
N GLY A 247 9.65 -3.27 6.01
CA GLY A 247 8.87 -3.61 7.21
C GLY A 247 9.34 -2.98 8.53
N GLY A 248 10.50 -2.32 8.55
CA GLY A 248 10.91 -1.44 9.65
C GLY A 248 10.06 -0.17 9.80
N GLY A 249 9.25 0.13 8.79
CA GLY A 249 8.45 1.35 8.72
C GLY A 249 9.24 2.52 8.16
N PRO A 250 8.54 3.62 7.84
CA PRO A 250 9.11 4.74 7.09
C PRO A 250 10.20 5.48 7.85
N ILE A 251 10.07 5.64 9.17
CA ILE A 251 11.05 6.37 9.99
C ILE A 251 12.42 5.67 9.97
N GLU A 252 12.44 4.34 10.16
CA GLU A 252 13.68 3.56 10.09
C GLU A 252 14.25 3.60 8.67
N PHE A 253 13.41 3.46 7.64
CA PHE A 253 13.83 3.53 6.25
C PHE A 253 14.48 4.88 5.89
N PHE A 254 13.86 6.01 6.24
CA PHE A 254 14.42 7.33 5.95
C PHE A 254 15.73 7.59 6.72
N SER A 255 15.82 7.10 7.97
CA SER A 255 17.07 7.12 8.74
C SER A 255 18.18 6.31 8.07
N LEU A 256 17.85 5.11 7.57
CA LEU A 256 18.77 4.28 6.78
C LEU A 256 19.25 5.02 5.53
N MET A 257 18.35 5.64 4.77
CA MET A 257 18.70 6.41 3.57
C MET A 257 19.62 7.59 3.91
N LYS A 258 19.30 8.34 4.98
CA LYS A 258 20.13 9.45 5.46
C LYS A 258 21.54 8.99 5.86
N LYS A 259 21.64 7.87 6.59
CA LYS A 259 22.91 7.28 7.00
C LYS A 259 23.73 6.77 5.81
N TRP A 260 23.07 6.19 4.80
CA TRP A 260 23.75 5.78 3.58
C TRP A 260 24.32 6.99 2.84
N ARG A 261 23.53 8.06 2.66
CA ARG A 261 23.97 9.31 2.02
C ARG A 261 25.13 9.97 2.76
N SER A 262 25.18 9.91 4.09
CA SER A 262 26.26 10.54 4.86
C SER A 262 27.63 9.92 4.63
N LYS A 263 27.72 8.71 4.04
CA LYS A 263 28.99 8.09 3.66
C LYS A 263 29.62 8.75 2.42
N GLY A 264 28.80 9.32 1.53
CA GLY A 264 29.26 10.02 0.31
C GLY A 264 29.95 9.16 -0.75
N ASN A 265 29.97 7.83 -0.59
CA ASN A 265 30.69 6.90 -1.48
C ASN A 265 29.78 6.13 -2.44
N LEU A 266 28.46 6.35 -2.40
CA LEU A 266 27.46 5.68 -3.24
C LEU A 266 27.54 4.15 -3.20
N GLU A 267 27.91 3.57 -2.05
CA GLU A 267 28.09 2.13 -1.86
C GLU A 267 26.89 1.30 -2.33
N GLY A 268 27.12 0.33 -3.21
CA GLY A 268 26.08 -0.52 -3.81
C GLY A 268 25.60 -0.04 -5.18
N LEU A 269 26.05 1.12 -5.66
CA LEU A 269 25.87 1.55 -7.04
C LEU A 269 27.15 1.32 -7.84
N GLU A 270 27.01 0.75 -9.03
CA GLU A 270 28.05 0.69 -10.07
C GLU A 270 27.99 1.99 -10.88
N LEU A 271 29.14 2.68 -10.97
CA LEU A 271 29.28 4.00 -11.58
C LEU A 271 30.30 3.93 -12.73
N SER A 272 29.92 4.38 -13.93
CA SER A 272 30.83 4.52 -15.09
C SER A 272 30.52 5.66 -16.04
#